data_AF-A0AA45TUK5-F1
#
_entry.id   AF-A0AA45TUK5-F1
#
_cell.length_a   1.000
_cell.length_b   1.000
_cell.length_c   1.000
_cell.angle_alpha   90.00
_cell.angle_beta   90.00
_cell.angle_gamma   90.00
#
_symmetry.space_group_name_H-M   'P 1'
#
loop_
_entity.id
_entity.type
_entity.pdbx_description
1 polymer ?
#
loop_
_entity_poly.entity_id
_entity_poly.type
_entity_poly.pdbx_seq_one_letter_code
_entity_poly.pdbx_strand_id
1 'polypeptide(L)'
;MTQPSPPSTQALLFKLLLLRTLVVTVAVAPAIYVDMQLLDVDASHTGFVLGVVTPIVIGGLALVVPIGAVGALLRYAVEAKASPAERLGRLLRLPGVLTFVEAQSGWFLGGIFFNGAIGLALDRPPRVILVGVAVAMSAGLFSAPIMYMLYEKALAAVTLEAFRRAPHERPAGEGLFLPRQSWFLPAIVVSALLITCITSIATLQLRLEKNLSSLADDLELSGEYRGAARVRSRIQPLQRDLTLPVAFLGGFAALGAIFTAAWAARRLAQGAR
;
A
#
# COMPACT_ATOMS: atom_id res chain seq x y z
N MET A 1 28.78 28.16 -10.97
CA MET A 1 28.42 26.82 -10.47
C MET A 1 28.11 25.93 -11.66
N THR A 2 29.04 25.04 -12.02
CA THR A 2 28.85 24.02 -13.06
C THR A 2 27.80 23.02 -12.58
N GLN A 3 26.63 22.99 -13.20
CA GLN A 3 25.62 21.99 -12.85
C GLN A 3 26.07 20.61 -13.35
N PRO A 4 25.87 19.55 -12.54
CA PRO A 4 26.23 18.20 -12.95
C PRO A 4 25.43 17.80 -14.20
N SER A 5 26.10 17.15 -15.14
CA SER A 5 25.48 16.57 -16.33
C SER A 5 24.30 15.67 -15.93
N PRO A 6 23.20 15.66 -16.71
CA PRO A 6 22.05 14.82 -16.38
C PRO A 6 22.47 13.35 -16.29
N PRO A 7 22.00 12.61 -15.28
CA PRO A 7 22.35 11.21 -15.10
C PRO A 7 21.92 10.39 -16.32
N SER A 8 22.69 9.36 -16.67
CA SER A 8 22.30 8.43 -17.73
C SER A 8 20.96 7.75 -17.40
N THR A 9 20.20 7.36 -18.42
CA THR A 9 18.90 6.69 -18.23
C THR A 9 19.03 5.42 -17.39
N GLN A 10 20.15 4.70 -17.50
CA GLN A 10 20.44 3.52 -16.68
C GLN A 10 20.69 3.87 -15.21
N ALA A 11 21.47 4.92 -14.93
CA ALA A 11 21.69 5.38 -13.55
C ALA A 11 20.39 5.87 -12.91
N LEU A 12 19.53 6.52 -13.70
CA LEU A 12 18.22 6.97 -13.25
C LEU A 12 17.29 5.77 -12.98
N LEU A 13 17.24 4.78 -13.87
CA LEU A 13 16.47 3.55 -13.66
C LEU A 13 16.91 2.84 -12.38
N PHE A 14 18.21 2.64 -12.20
CA PHE A 14 18.75 2.00 -11.00
C PHE A 14 18.36 2.76 -9.73
N LYS A 15 18.46 4.09 -9.75
CA LYS A 15 18.05 4.94 -8.63
C LYS A 15 16.55 4.82 -8.33
N LEU A 16 15.69 4.83 -9.34
CA LEU A 16 14.24 4.67 -9.17
C LEU A 16 13.90 3.28 -8.57
N LEU A 17 14.52 2.21 -9.08
CA LEU A 17 14.32 0.86 -8.56
C LEU A 17 14.81 0.72 -7.11
N LEU A 18 15.93 1.34 -6.75
CA LEU A 18 16.46 1.31 -5.39
C LEU A 18 15.54 2.04 -4.42
N LEU A 19 15.07 3.25 -4.79
CA LEU A 19 14.10 4.01 -3.99
C LEU A 19 12.79 3.24 -3.81
N ARG A 20 12.30 2.61 -4.89
CA ARG A 20 11.12 1.74 -4.84
C ARG A 20 11.31 0.61 -3.83
N THR A 21 12.41 -0.12 -3.98
CA THR A 21 12.70 -1.30 -3.15
C THR A 21 12.81 -0.90 -1.69
N LEU A 22 13.48 0.20 -1.37
CA LEU A 22 13.59 0.73 -0.01
C LEU A 22 12.21 0.99 0.61
N VAL A 23 11.35 1.73 -0.10
CA VAL A 23 10.02 2.10 0.41
C VAL A 23 9.12 0.87 0.54
N VAL A 24 9.09 0.00 -0.48
CA VAL A 24 8.28 -1.21 -0.47
C VAL A 24 8.71 -2.17 0.63
N THR A 25 10.01 -2.36 0.85
CA THR A 25 10.52 -3.27 1.89
C THR A 25 10.03 -2.89 3.28
N VAL A 26 10.01 -1.60 3.61
CA VAL A 26 9.51 -1.09 4.90
C VAL A 26 8.01 -1.38 5.08
N ALA A 27 7.24 -1.30 4.01
CA ALA A 27 5.78 -1.52 4.05
C ALA A 27 5.38 -3.00 3.96
N VAL A 28 6.21 -3.85 3.35
CA VAL A 28 5.94 -5.29 3.20
C VAL A 28 5.92 -6.02 4.54
N ALA A 29 6.84 -5.70 5.45
CA ALA A 29 6.91 -6.36 6.76
C ALA A 29 5.60 -6.26 7.58
N PRO A 30 5.04 -5.06 7.83
CA PRO A 30 3.76 -4.96 8.54
C PRO A 30 2.59 -5.55 7.74
N ALA A 31 2.59 -5.45 6.41
CA ALA A 31 1.53 -6.06 5.58
C ALA A 31 1.51 -7.59 5.71
N ILE A 32 2.67 -8.25 5.58
CA ILE A 32 2.80 -9.70 5.76
C ILE A 32 2.36 -10.11 7.17
N TYR A 33 2.77 -9.36 8.20
CA TYR A 33 2.37 -9.67 9.57
C TYR A 33 0.84 -9.63 9.72
N VAL A 34 0.18 -8.58 9.24
CA VAL A 34 -1.28 -8.45 9.33
C VAL A 34 -1.99 -9.52 8.52
N ASP A 35 -1.53 -9.82 7.30
CA ASP A 35 -2.10 -10.87 6.45
C ASP A 35 -1.94 -12.27 7.07
N MET A 36 -0.78 -12.56 7.68
CA MET A 36 -0.55 -13.81 8.41
C MET A 36 -1.48 -13.95 9.63
N GLN A 37 -1.74 -12.86 10.36
CA GLN A 37 -2.74 -12.87 11.41
C GLN A 37 -4.13 -13.11 10.81
N LEU A 38 -4.54 -12.32 9.82
CA LEU A 38 -5.86 -12.37 9.19
C LEU A 38 -6.20 -13.77 8.64
N LEU A 39 -5.21 -14.45 8.04
CA LEU A 39 -5.35 -15.81 7.52
C LEU A 39 -5.13 -16.89 8.58
N ASP A 40 -4.93 -16.48 9.84
CA ASP A 40 -4.74 -17.33 11.02
C ASP A 40 -3.66 -18.39 10.73
N VAL A 41 -2.49 -17.90 10.32
CA VAL A 41 -1.32 -18.73 10.00
C VAL A 41 -0.67 -19.15 11.32
N ASP A 42 -0.83 -20.43 11.66
CA ASP A 42 -0.16 -21.04 12.81
C ASP A 42 1.34 -21.31 12.55
N ALA A 43 2.08 -21.57 13.62
CA ALA A 43 3.53 -21.81 13.61
C ALA A 43 3.95 -22.95 12.65
N SER A 44 3.10 -23.95 12.43
CA SER A 44 3.32 -25.06 11.51
C SER A 44 3.37 -24.63 10.04
N HIS A 45 2.66 -23.56 9.67
CA HIS A 45 2.56 -23.05 8.30
C HIS A 45 3.44 -21.81 8.06
N THR A 46 3.99 -21.20 9.11
CA THR A 46 4.91 -20.05 9.02
C THR A 46 6.09 -20.34 8.08
N GLY A 47 6.66 -21.55 8.12
CA GLY A 47 7.76 -21.94 7.24
C GLY A 47 7.37 -21.96 5.76
N PHE A 48 6.16 -22.42 5.44
CA PHE A 48 5.62 -22.39 4.08
C PHE A 48 5.38 -20.95 3.61
N VAL A 49 4.76 -20.13 4.44
CA VAL A 49 4.47 -18.73 4.10
C VAL A 49 5.76 -17.94 3.87
N LEU A 50 6.67 -17.93 4.85
CA LEU A 50 7.88 -17.12 4.79
C LEU A 50 8.97 -17.73 3.90
N GLY A 51 9.02 -19.05 3.76
CA GLY A 51 10.05 -19.75 2.99
C GLY A 51 9.68 -20.01 1.53
N VAL A 52 8.39 -20.05 1.18
CA VAL A 52 7.94 -20.38 -0.18
C VAL A 52 7.10 -19.26 -0.78
N VAL A 53 5.99 -18.89 -0.14
CA VAL A 53 5.06 -17.90 -0.71
C VAL A 53 5.71 -16.51 -0.78
N THR A 54 6.28 -16.04 0.33
CA THR A 54 6.91 -14.71 0.42
C THR A 54 8.03 -14.53 -0.61
N PRO A 55 9.02 -15.43 -0.76
CA PRO A 55 10.08 -15.24 -1.74
C PRO A 55 9.59 -15.29 -3.19
N ILE A 56 8.59 -16.11 -3.51
CA ILE A 56 8.00 -16.17 -4.86
C ILE A 56 7.28 -14.86 -5.18
N VAL A 57 6.45 -14.36 -4.25
CA VAL A 57 5.69 -13.13 -4.45
C VAL A 57 6.62 -11.92 -4.49
N ILE A 58 7.55 -11.79 -3.54
CA ILE A 58 8.51 -10.67 -3.51
C ILE A 58 9.47 -10.75 -4.69
N GLY A 59 10.08 -11.91 -4.93
CA GLY A 59 11.04 -12.10 -6.02
C GLY A 59 10.41 -11.90 -7.40
N GLY A 60 9.23 -12.44 -7.63
CA GLY A 60 8.51 -12.28 -8.90
C GLY A 60 7.90 -10.89 -9.07
N LEU A 61 6.95 -10.54 -8.19
CA LEU A 61 6.09 -9.36 -8.38
C LEU A 61 6.69 -8.08 -7.82
N ALA A 62 7.47 -8.16 -6.74
CA ALA A 62 8.07 -6.97 -6.14
C ALA A 62 9.45 -6.61 -6.71
N LEU A 63 10.14 -7.54 -7.39
CA LEU A 63 11.46 -7.33 -7.97
C LEU A 63 11.51 -7.45 -9.49
N VAL A 64 11.05 -8.56 -10.10
CA VAL A 64 11.17 -8.77 -11.56
C VAL A 64 10.22 -7.88 -12.35
N VAL A 65 8.93 -7.84 -12.01
CA VAL A 65 7.93 -7.02 -12.72
C VAL A 65 8.30 -5.53 -12.75
N PRO A 66 8.74 -4.91 -11.64
CA PRO A 66 9.08 -3.49 -11.60
C PRO A 66 10.31 -3.13 -12.45
N ILE A 67 11.30 -4.02 -12.58
CA ILE A 67 12.44 -3.79 -13.48
C ILE A 67 11.95 -3.55 -14.92
N GLY A 68 11.01 -4.37 -15.38
CA GLY A 68 10.38 -4.22 -16.70
C GLY A 68 9.49 -2.98 -16.78
N ALA A 69 8.56 -2.82 -15.83
CA ALA A 69 7.55 -1.75 -15.84
C ALA A 69 8.17 -0.35 -15.69
N VAL A 70 9.01 -0.14 -14.66
CA VAL A 70 9.72 1.13 -14.43
C VAL A 70 10.66 1.43 -15.61
N GLY A 71 11.35 0.41 -16.13
CA GLY A 71 12.21 0.55 -17.29
C GLY A 71 11.48 0.95 -18.56
N ALA A 72 10.29 0.40 -18.80
CA ALA A 72 9.44 0.77 -19.95
C ALA A 72 8.89 2.20 -19.80
N LEU A 73 8.34 2.53 -18.63
CA LEU A 73 7.78 3.86 -18.34
C LEU A 73 8.84 4.97 -18.41
N LEU A 74 10.04 4.71 -17.87
CA LEU A 74 11.14 5.65 -17.97
C LEU A 74 11.56 5.84 -19.42
N ARG A 75 11.78 4.77 -20.18
CA ARG A 75 12.16 4.85 -21.60
C ARG A 75 11.13 5.63 -22.42
N TYR A 76 9.85 5.38 -22.20
CA TYR A 76 8.76 6.11 -22.84
C TYR A 76 8.75 7.61 -22.48
N ALA A 77 9.12 7.95 -21.23
CA ALA A 77 9.19 9.34 -20.78
C ALA A 77 10.41 10.09 -21.32
N VAL A 78 11.53 9.41 -21.60
CA VAL A 78 12.76 10.03 -22.12
C VAL A 78 12.92 9.89 -23.65
N GLU A 79 11.93 9.32 -24.33
CA GLU A 79 12.02 8.97 -25.75
C GLU A 79 12.39 10.17 -26.63
N ALA A 80 13.42 9.99 -27.47
CA ALA A 80 14.03 11.07 -28.24
C ALA A 80 13.15 11.62 -29.38
N LYS A 81 12.16 10.83 -29.83
CA LYS A 81 11.24 11.21 -30.93
C LYS A 81 10.08 12.11 -30.47
N ALA A 82 9.86 12.26 -29.17
CA ALA A 82 8.80 13.10 -28.63
C ALA A 82 9.14 14.59 -28.80
N SER A 83 8.12 15.40 -29.07
CA SER A 83 8.28 16.87 -29.04
C SER A 83 8.77 17.32 -27.65
N PRO A 84 9.52 18.45 -27.54
CA PRO A 84 9.98 18.96 -26.25
C PRO A 84 8.85 19.12 -25.21
N ALA A 85 7.68 19.54 -25.66
CA ALA A 85 6.46 19.68 -24.87
C ALA A 85 5.94 18.34 -24.35
N GLU A 86 5.80 17.34 -25.23
CA GLU A 86 5.34 16.00 -24.83
C GLU A 86 6.31 15.34 -23.85
N ARG A 87 7.61 15.46 -24.10
CA ARG A 87 8.63 14.90 -23.23
C ARG A 87 8.56 15.49 -21.83
N LEU A 88 8.43 16.81 -21.73
CA LEU A 88 8.22 17.49 -20.45
C LEU A 88 6.94 16.99 -19.75
N GLY A 89 5.83 16.89 -20.48
CA GLY A 89 4.56 16.37 -19.95
C GLY A 89 4.66 14.94 -19.43
N ARG A 90 5.36 14.06 -20.14
CA ARG A 90 5.61 12.67 -19.71
C ARG A 90 6.46 12.61 -18.44
N LEU A 91 7.54 13.40 -18.37
CA LEU A 91 8.42 13.47 -17.20
C LEU A 91 7.71 14.01 -15.96
N LEU A 92 6.82 14.99 -16.10
CA LEU A 92 6.03 15.53 -15.00
C LEU A 92 4.98 14.55 -14.46
N ARG A 93 4.45 13.67 -15.32
CA ARG A 93 3.46 12.64 -14.94
C ARG A 93 4.12 11.37 -14.39
N LEU A 94 5.39 11.12 -14.73
CA LEU A 94 6.08 9.88 -14.41
C LEU A 94 6.07 9.53 -12.91
N PRO A 95 6.35 10.45 -11.96
CA PRO A 95 6.24 10.14 -10.53
C PRO A 95 4.85 9.62 -10.14
N GLY A 96 3.79 10.27 -10.66
CA GLY A 96 2.41 9.87 -10.40
C GLY A 96 2.09 8.48 -10.98
N VAL A 97 2.49 8.21 -12.22
CA VAL A 97 2.25 6.91 -12.87
C VAL A 97 3.01 5.79 -12.16
N LEU A 98 4.27 6.00 -11.79
CA LEU A 98 5.07 5.01 -11.06
C LEU A 98 4.44 4.70 -9.69
N THR A 99 4.05 5.73 -8.95
CA THR A 99 3.49 5.55 -7.60
C THR A 99 2.07 4.97 -7.61
N PHE A 100 1.20 5.42 -8.50
CA PHE A 100 -0.23 5.10 -8.43
C PHE A 100 -0.69 4.03 -9.41
N VAL A 101 0.07 3.79 -10.49
CA VAL A 101 -0.25 2.73 -11.44
C VAL A 101 0.66 1.55 -11.20
N GLU A 102 1.99 1.72 -11.33
CA GLU A 102 2.92 0.59 -11.18
C GLU A 102 2.91 0.03 -9.77
N ALA A 103 3.19 0.85 -8.75
CA ALA A 103 3.30 0.34 -7.39
C ALA A 103 1.96 -0.21 -6.87
N GLN A 104 0.83 0.46 -7.13
CA GLN A 104 -0.47 -0.03 -6.69
C GLN A 104 -0.88 -1.33 -7.41
N SER A 105 -0.61 -1.45 -8.71
CA SER A 105 -0.85 -2.73 -9.41
C SER A 105 0.02 -3.84 -8.82
N GLY A 106 1.26 -3.53 -8.44
CA GLY A 106 2.15 -4.46 -7.74
C GLY A 106 1.59 -4.90 -6.38
N TRP A 107 1.07 -3.97 -5.57
CA TRP A 107 0.44 -4.27 -4.29
C TRP A 107 -0.87 -5.05 -4.43
N PHE A 108 -1.68 -4.74 -5.45
CA PHE A 108 -2.91 -5.45 -5.74
C PHE A 108 -2.63 -6.90 -6.15
N LEU A 109 -1.78 -7.10 -7.15
CA LEU A 109 -1.40 -8.43 -7.62
C LEU A 109 -0.66 -9.19 -6.53
N GLY A 110 0.30 -8.55 -5.85
CA GLY A 110 1.00 -9.13 -4.70
C GLY A 110 0.03 -9.59 -3.62
N GLY A 111 -0.96 -8.77 -3.27
CA GLY A 111 -2.03 -9.13 -2.34
C GLY A 111 -2.84 -10.34 -2.81
N ILE A 112 -3.24 -10.39 -4.08
CA ILE A 112 -4.00 -11.53 -4.64
C ILE A 112 -3.16 -12.82 -4.59
N PHE A 113 -1.92 -12.78 -5.07
CA PHE A 113 -1.09 -13.98 -5.11
C PHE A 113 -0.67 -14.43 -3.71
N PHE A 114 -0.32 -13.51 -2.81
CA PHE A 114 0.06 -13.81 -1.44
C PHE A 114 -1.12 -14.38 -0.65
N ASN A 115 -2.20 -13.61 -0.52
CA ASN A 115 -3.36 -14.02 0.26
C ASN A 115 -4.14 -15.15 -0.42
N GLY A 116 -4.15 -15.20 -1.75
CA GLY A 116 -4.78 -16.27 -2.52
C GLY A 116 -4.06 -17.60 -2.36
N ALA A 117 -2.72 -17.63 -2.47
CA ALA A 117 -1.95 -18.86 -2.29
C ALA A 117 -2.11 -19.43 -0.87
N ILE A 118 -2.01 -18.57 0.15
CA ILE A 118 -2.15 -18.99 1.55
C ILE A 118 -3.61 -19.37 1.85
N GLY A 119 -4.56 -18.56 1.38
CA GLY A 119 -5.99 -18.81 1.60
C GLY A 119 -6.45 -20.11 0.96
N LEU A 120 -5.97 -20.44 -0.24
CA LEU A 120 -6.24 -21.74 -0.88
C LEU A 120 -5.55 -22.90 -0.14
N ALA A 121 -4.31 -22.71 0.33
CA ALA A 121 -3.57 -23.75 1.04
C ALA A 121 -4.17 -24.07 2.43
N LEU A 122 -4.79 -23.08 3.07
CA LEU A 122 -5.38 -23.19 4.41
C LEU A 122 -6.93 -23.27 4.39
N ASP A 123 -7.53 -23.47 3.22
CA ASP A 123 -8.98 -23.53 3.00
C ASP A 123 -9.76 -22.36 3.66
N ARG A 124 -9.19 -21.15 3.55
CA ARG A 124 -9.77 -19.93 4.12
C ARG A 124 -10.86 -19.39 3.19
N PRO A 125 -11.96 -18.84 3.75
CA PRO A 125 -13.07 -18.36 2.94
C PRO A 125 -12.65 -17.15 2.08
N PRO A 126 -13.16 -17.03 0.83
CA PRO A 126 -12.74 -15.97 -0.11
C PRO A 126 -12.85 -14.55 0.43
N ARG A 127 -13.81 -14.30 1.32
CA ARG A 127 -14.00 -12.99 1.99
C ARG A 127 -12.76 -12.55 2.78
N VAL A 128 -12.05 -13.49 3.42
CA VAL A 128 -10.84 -13.19 4.22
C VAL A 128 -9.68 -12.84 3.29
N ILE A 129 -9.57 -13.56 2.16
CA ILE A 129 -8.59 -13.26 1.11
C ILE A 129 -8.80 -11.84 0.57
N LEU A 130 -10.04 -11.44 0.29
CA LEU A 130 -10.35 -10.09 -0.18
C LEU A 130 -9.98 -9.00 0.84
N VAL A 131 -10.17 -9.27 2.14
CA VAL A 131 -9.72 -8.35 3.20
C VAL A 131 -8.19 -8.25 3.21
N GLY A 132 -7.46 -9.34 3.03
CA GLY A 132 -5.99 -9.32 2.92
C GLY A 132 -5.50 -8.54 1.70
N VAL A 133 -6.18 -8.66 0.56
CA VAL A 133 -5.88 -7.81 -0.62
C VAL A 133 -6.08 -6.33 -0.30
N ALA A 134 -7.14 -5.98 0.47
CA ALA A 134 -7.37 -4.60 0.90
C ALA A 134 -6.28 -4.10 1.87
N VAL A 135 -5.77 -4.96 2.76
CA VAL A 135 -4.62 -4.64 3.63
C VAL A 135 -3.38 -4.34 2.80
N ALA A 136 -3.02 -5.23 1.88
CA ALA A 136 -1.88 -5.06 0.97
C ALA A 136 -2.00 -3.75 0.16
N MET A 137 -3.19 -3.48 -0.38
CA MET A 137 -3.45 -2.24 -1.12
C MET A 137 -3.29 -0.99 -0.26
N SER A 138 -3.79 -1.06 0.97
CA SER A 138 -3.69 0.07 1.89
C SER A 138 -2.22 0.33 2.26
N ALA A 139 -1.40 -0.71 2.47
CA ALA A 139 0.04 -0.55 2.70
C ALA A 139 0.75 0.12 1.52
N GLY A 140 0.36 -0.22 0.30
CA GLY A 140 0.84 0.46 -0.90
C GLY A 140 0.45 1.93 -0.96
N LEU A 141 -0.79 2.26 -0.63
CA LEU A 141 -1.29 3.63 -0.65
C LEU A 141 -0.72 4.49 0.50
N PHE A 142 -0.43 3.89 1.65
CA PHE A 142 0.33 4.52 2.74
C PHE A 142 1.76 4.88 2.33
N SER A 143 2.39 4.03 1.51
CA SER A 143 3.77 4.20 1.04
C SER A 143 3.92 5.16 -0.14
N ALA A 144 2.82 5.39 -0.87
CA ALA A 144 2.76 6.22 -2.06
C ALA A 144 3.39 7.62 -1.90
N PRO A 145 3.26 8.33 -0.77
CA PRO A 145 3.70 9.72 -0.69
C PRO A 145 5.20 9.89 -0.67
N ILE A 146 5.84 9.11 0.20
CA ILE A 146 7.29 9.04 0.29
C ILE A 146 7.84 8.60 -1.06
N MET A 147 7.24 7.59 -1.69
CA MET A 147 7.65 7.13 -3.00
C MET A 147 7.55 8.24 -4.08
N TYR A 148 6.42 8.95 -4.14
CA TYR A 148 6.19 10.05 -5.06
C TYR A 148 7.24 11.16 -4.88
N MET A 149 7.45 11.63 -3.64
CA MET A 149 8.42 12.70 -3.34
C MET A 149 9.86 12.30 -3.70
N LEU A 150 10.22 11.04 -3.45
CA LEU A 150 11.54 10.51 -3.79
C LEU A 150 11.74 10.41 -5.31
N TYR A 151 10.71 9.98 -6.06
CA TYR A 151 10.75 9.96 -7.52
C TYR A 151 10.81 11.36 -8.12
N GLU A 152 10.00 12.30 -7.63
CA GLU A 152 10.03 13.69 -8.06
C GLU A 152 11.44 14.29 -7.85
N LYS A 153 12.02 14.10 -6.66
CA LYS A 153 13.38 14.55 -6.36
C LYS A 153 14.44 13.86 -7.24
N ALA A 154 14.26 12.58 -7.55
CA ALA A 154 15.18 11.84 -8.42
C ALA A 154 15.12 12.32 -9.88
N LEU A 155 13.93 12.71 -10.35
CA LEU A 155 13.67 13.15 -11.72
C LEU A 155 13.91 14.65 -11.94
N ALA A 156 13.96 15.45 -10.87
CA ALA A 156 14.05 16.90 -10.90
C ALA A 156 15.09 17.46 -11.89
N ALA A 157 16.32 16.93 -11.89
CA ALA A 157 17.38 17.41 -12.78
C ALA A 157 17.03 17.21 -14.27
N VAL A 158 16.45 16.06 -14.63
CA VAL A 158 16.09 15.74 -16.02
C VAL A 158 14.83 16.50 -16.44
N THR A 159 13.88 16.68 -15.52
CA THR A 159 12.67 17.48 -15.75
C THR A 159 12.99 18.96 -15.94
N LEU A 160 13.91 19.54 -15.14
CA LEU A 160 14.35 20.93 -15.28
C LEU A 160 15.07 21.18 -16.61
N GLU A 161 15.90 20.23 -17.05
CA GLU A 161 16.55 20.31 -18.36
C GLU A 161 15.54 20.25 -19.51
N ALA A 162 14.52 19.39 -19.41
CA ALA A 162 13.42 19.36 -20.36
C ALA A 162 12.60 20.65 -20.36
N PHE A 163 12.36 21.23 -19.18
CA PHE A 163 11.65 22.51 -19.02
C PHE A 163 12.40 23.67 -19.68
N ARG A 164 13.72 23.74 -19.52
CA ARG A 164 14.56 24.76 -20.19
C ARG A 164 14.45 24.74 -21.71
N ARG A 165 14.19 23.57 -22.29
CA ARG A 165 14.02 23.40 -23.75
C ARG A 165 12.62 23.75 -24.24
N ALA A 166 11.65 23.88 -23.34
CA ALA A 166 10.27 24.25 -23.65
C ALA A 166 9.67 25.15 -22.54
N PRO A 167 10.22 26.37 -22.32
CA PRO A 167 9.83 27.21 -21.17
C PRO A 167 8.43 27.80 -21.29
N HIS A 168 7.86 27.85 -22.51
CA HIS A 168 6.53 28.38 -22.79
C HIS A 168 5.41 27.37 -22.55
N GLU A 169 5.77 26.08 -22.42
CA GLU A 169 4.83 25.05 -22.02
C GLU A 169 4.49 25.23 -20.54
N ARG A 170 3.37 25.90 -20.27
CA ARG A 170 2.80 25.91 -18.93
C ARG A 170 2.30 24.50 -18.64
N PRO A 171 2.85 23.79 -17.66
CA PRO A 171 2.29 22.51 -17.29
C PRO A 171 0.86 22.77 -16.81
N ALA A 172 -0.12 22.30 -17.59
CA ALA A 172 -1.51 22.33 -17.17
C ALA A 172 -1.59 21.61 -15.82
N GLY A 173 -1.79 22.37 -14.75
CA GLY A 173 -1.70 21.88 -13.38
C GLY A 173 -2.89 21.04 -12.96
N GLU A 174 -3.56 20.37 -13.88
CA GLU A 174 -4.84 19.70 -13.66
C GLU A 174 -4.80 18.28 -14.25
N GLY A 175 -5.00 17.29 -13.38
CA GLY A 175 -5.10 15.88 -13.74
C GLY A 175 -4.71 14.97 -12.58
N LEU A 176 -5.20 13.72 -12.60
CA LEU A 176 -4.95 12.73 -11.55
C LEU A 176 -3.45 12.57 -11.28
N PHE A 177 -2.62 12.41 -12.31
CA PHE A 177 -1.19 12.11 -12.17
C PHE A 177 -0.25 13.33 -12.22
N LEU A 178 -0.76 14.55 -12.06
CA LEU A 178 0.01 15.80 -12.17
C LEU A 178 0.32 16.42 -10.79
N PRO A 179 1.33 17.31 -10.66
CA PRO A 179 1.87 17.74 -9.36
C PRO A 179 0.88 18.38 -8.37
N ARG A 180 -0.24 18.93 -8.85
CA ARG A 180 -1.30 19.50 -8.01
C ARG A 180 -2.31 18.43 -7.59
N GLN A 181 -1.86 17.42 -6.86
CA GLN A 181 -2.72 16.33 -6.42
C GLN A 181 -3.51 16.72 -5.16
N SER A 182 -4.58 17.50 -5.33
CA SER A 182 -5.48 17.83 -4.22
C SER A 182 -6.15 16.61 -3.58
N TRP A 183 -6.14 15.47 -4.27
CA TRP A 183 -6.68 14.18 -3.85
C TRP A 183 -5.65 13.31 -3.09
N PHE A 184 -4.37 13.67 -3.11
CA PHE A 184 -3.28 12.90 -2.50
C PHE A 184 -3.35 12.86 -0.99
N LEU A 185 -3.54 14.02 -0.36
CA LEU A 185 -3.65 14.15 1.10
C LEU A 185 -4.82 13.32 1.66
N PRO A 186 -6.04 13.39 1.08
CA PRO A 186 -7.14 12.50 1.44
C PRO A 186 -6.81 11.01 1.33
N ALA A 187 -6.18 10.58 0.23
CA ALA A 187 -5.89 9.17 0.00
C ALA A 187 -5.00 8.58 1.10
N ILE A 188 -3.95 9.29 1.50
CA ILE A 188 -3.00 8.86 2.55
C ILE A 188 -3.68 8.65 3.88
N VAL A 189 -4.47 9.65 4.26
CA VAL A 189 -5.14 9.69 5.55
C VAL A 189 -6.15 8.55 5.66
N VAL A 190 -6.89 8.29 4.57
CA VAL A 190 -7.79 7.14 4.48
C VAL A 190 -7.04 5.82 4.59
N SER A 191 -5.94 5.66 3.86
CA SER A 191 -5.16 4.41 3.90
C SER A 191 -4.58 4.12 5.27
N ALA A 192 -4.02 5.14 5.94
CA ALA A 192 -3.49 4.99 7.29
C ALA A 192 -4.61 4.56 8.27
N LEU A 193 -5.78 5.19 8.17
CA LEU A 193 -6.94 4.85 9.01
C LEU A 193 -7.49 3.46 8.68
N LEU A 194 -7.57 3.08 7.40
CA LEU A 194 -8.02 1.76 6.97
C LEU A 194 -7.08 0.66 7.46
N ILE A 195 -5.77 0.79 7.27
CA ILE A 195 -4.79 -0.17 7.81
C ILE A 195 -4.97 -0.29 9.31
N THR A 196 -5.06 0.83 10.03
CA THR A 196 -5.19 0.83 11.48
C THR A 196 -6.47 0.13 11.92
N CYS A 197 -7.61 0.46 11.31
CA CYS A 197 -8.91 -0.13 11.65
C CYS A 197 -8.95 -1.62 11.30
N ILE A 198 -8.49 -2.03 10.11
CA ILE A 198 -8.47 -3.43 9.69
C ILE A 198 -7.53 -4.23 10.59
N THR A 199 -6.34 -3.71 10.88
CA THR A 199 -5.38 -4.35 11.77
C THR A 199 -5.94 -4.50 13.18
N SER A 200 -6.58 -3.46 13.72
CA SER A 200 -7.22 -3.51 15.03
C SER A 200 -8.35 -4.54 15.07
N ILE A 201 -9.24 -4.56 14.08
CA ILE A 201 -10.36 -5.51 14.01
C ILE A 201 -9.85 -6.94 13.87
N ALA A 202 -8.94 -7.20 12.93
CA ALA A 202 -8.38 -8.52 12.71
C ALA A 202 -7.67 -9.03 13.97
N THR A 203 -6.80 -8.20 14.56
CA THR A 203 -6.06 -8.56 15.78
C THR A 203 -7.00 -8.81 16.96
N LEU A 204 -8.06 -8.00 17.12
CA LEU A 204 -9.05 -8.17 18.18
C LEU A 204 -9.85 -9.46 18.00
N GLN A 205 -10.40 -9.71 16.80
CA GLN A 205 -11.24 -10.89 16.58
C GLN A 205 -10.46 -12.19 16.78
N LEU A 206 -9.27 -12.29 16.19
CA LEU A 206 -8.45 -13.49 16.23
C LEU A 206 -7.89 -13.79 17.62
N ARG A 207 -7.37 -12.78 18.32
CA ARG A 207 -6.83 -12.99 19.67
C ARG A 207 -7.94 -13.33 20.66
N LEU A 208 -9.09 -12.70 20.52
CA LEU A 208 -10.20 -12.93 21.42
C LEU A 208 -10.81 -14.31 21.20
N GLU A 209 -10.96 -14.75 19.96
CA GLU A 209 -11.42 -16.09 19.62
C GLU A 209 -10.45 -17.15 20.14
N LYS A 210 -9.17 -17.06 19.76
CA LYS A 210 -8.14 -18.05 20.12
C LYS A 210 -7.94 -18.19 21.62
N ASN A 211 -7.90 -17.07 22.36
CA ASN A 211 -7.69 -17.11 23.81
C ASN A 211 -8.93 -17.63 24.56
N LEU A 212 -10.14 -17.24 24.13
CA LEU A 212 -11.37 -17.69 24.79
C LEU A 212 -11.75 -19.12 24.41
N SER A 213 -11.40 -19.57 23.20
CA SER A 213 -11.55 -20.97 22.80
C SER A 213 -10.60 -21.86 23.60
N SER A 214 -9.32 -21.49 23.71
CA SER A 214 -8.35 -22.22 24.54
C SER A 214 -8.80 -22.29 26.00
N LEU A 215 -9.32 -21.19 26.56
CA LEU A 215 -9.86 -21.17 27.92
C LEU A 215 -11.08 -22.10 28.07
N ALA A 216 -11.95 -22.14 27.07
CA ALA A 216 -13.09 -23.05 27.09
C ALA A 216 -12.65 -24.52 27.01
N ASP A 217 -11.64 -24.83 26.19
CA ASP A 217 -11.07 -26.17 26.05
C ASP A 217 -10.42 -26.63 27.37
N ASP A 218 -9.65 -25.75 28.04
CA ASP A 218 -9.05 -26.04 29.36
C ASP A 218 -10.11 -26.29 30.45
N LEU A 219 -11.24 -25.57 30.40
CA LEU A 219 -12.37 -25.77 31.31
C LEU A 219 -13.08 -27.10 31.05
N GLU A 220 -13.23 -27.52 29.78
CA GLU A 220 -13.78 -28.84 29.43
C GLU A 220 -12.87 -29.96 29.93
N LEU A 221 -11.55 -29.83 29.74
CA LEU A 221 -10.55 -30.79 30.24
C LEU A 221 -10.55 -30.90 31.77
N SER A 222 -10.89 -29.81 32.46
CA SER A 222 -11.02 -29.76 33.92
C SER A 222 -12.39 -30.25 34.43
N GLY A 223 -13.30 -30.64 33.53
CA GLY A 223 -14.65 -31.13 33.87
C GLY A 223 -15.71 -30.04 34.08
N GLU A 224 -15.37 -28.77 33.86
CA GLU A 224 -16.27 -27.62 33.99
C GLU A 224 -17.03 -27.30 32.68
N TYR A 225 -17.78 -28.27 32.16
CA TYR A 225 -18.51 -28.13 30.89
C TYR A 225 -19.49 -26.94 30.84
N ARG A 226 -20.11 -26.58 31.98
CA ARG A 226 -20.98 -25.40 32.08
C ARG A 226 -20.22 -24.08 31.98
N GLY A 227 -18.99 -24.04 32.50
CA GLY A 227 -18.08 -22.90 32.41
C GLY A 227 -17.64 -22.69 30.96
N ALA A 228 -17.20 -23.77 30.31
CA ALA A 228 -16.80 -23.75 28.91
C ALA A 228 -17.93 -23.31 27.96
N ALA A 229 -19.13 -23.87 28.10
CA ALA A 229 -20.29 -23.47 27.29
C ALA A 229 -20.63 -21.98 27.48
N ARG A 230 -20.48 -21.45 28.71
CA ARG A 230 -20.69 -20.03 29.00
C ARG A 230 -19.63 -19.17 28.32
N VAL A 231 -18.36 -19.56 28.36
CA VAL A 231 -17.27 -18.85 27.68
C VAL A 231 -17.52 -18.82 26.17
N ARG A 232 -17.78 -19.98 25.54
CA ARG A 232 -18.08 -20.07 24.09
C ARG A 232 -19.27 -19.18 23.68
N SER A 233 -20.34 -19.16 24.48
CA SER A 233 -21.52 -18.32 24.20
C SER A 233 -21.26 -16.81 24.26
N ARG A 234 -20.16 -16.38 24.89
CA ARG A 234 -19.79 -14.96 25.04
C ARG A 234 -18.81 -14.46 23.99
N ILE A 235 -18.16 -15.35 23.22
CA ILE A 235 -17.16 -14.98 22.21
C ILE A 235 -17.78 -14.06 21.15
N GLN A 236 -18.84 -14.52 20.48
CA GLN A 236 -19.46 -13.78 19.38
C GLN A 236 -20.08 -12.44 19.82
N PRO A 237 -20.82 -12.35 20.96
CA PRO A 237 -21.27 -11.07 21.49
C PRO A 237 -20.10 -10.09 21.78
N LEU A 238 -19.03 -10.54 22.44
CA LEU A 238 -17.87 -9.66 22.72
C LEU A 238 -17.20 -9.18 21.44
N GLN A 239 -17.00 -10.07 20.45
CA GLN A 239 -16.42 -9.70 19.17
C GLN A 239 -17.27 -8.63 18.47
N ARG A 240 -18.59 -8.75 18.51
CA ARG A 240 -19.51 -7.76 17.93
C ARG A 240 -19.43 -6.43 18.67
N ASP A 241 -19.44 -6.47 20.00
CA ASP A 241 -19.39 -5.27 20.86
C ASP A 241 -18.05 -4.52 20.74
N LEU A 242 -16.96 -5.21 20.40
CA LEU A 242 -15.65 -4.60 20.17
C LEU A 242 -15.44 -4.14 18.71
N THR A 243 -15.95 -4.91 17.74
CA THR A 243 -15.74 -4.60 16.31
C THR A 243 -16.60 -3.41 15.87
N LEU A 244 -17.84 -3.32 16.35
CA LEU A 244 -18.79 -2.30 15.89
C LEU A 244 -18.36 -0.87 16.24
N PRO A 245 -17.87 -0.57 17.45
CA PRO A 245 -17.32 0.75 17.77
C PRO A 245 -16.06 1.08 16.96
N VAL A 246 -15.15 0.11 16.76
CA VAL A 246 -13.94 0.34 15.95
C VAL A 246 -14.30 0.65 14.50
N ALA A 247 -15.24 -0.09 13.91
CA ALA A 247 -15.72 0.16 12.56
C ALA A 247 -16.43 1.53 12.45
N PHE A 248 -17.28 1.87 13.42
CA PHE A 248 -18.05 3.11 13.40
C PHE A 248 -17.17 4.34 13.64
N LEU A 249 -16.35 4.33 14.71
CA LEU A 249 -15.42 5.42 15.02
C LEU A 249 -14.32 5.53 13.96
N GLY A 250 -13.82 4.40 13.46
CA GLY A 250 -12.87 4.35 12.36
C GLY A 250 -13.45 4.94 11.07
N GLY A 251 -14.68 4.57 10.72
CA GLY A 251 -15.39 5.13 9.57
C GLY A 251 -15.68 6.62 9.71
N PHE A 252 -16.12 7.06 10.89
CA PHE A 252 -16.32 8.47 11.20
C PHE A 252 -15.02 9.27 11.10
N ALA A 253 -13.94 8.77 11.71
CA ALA A 253 -12.61 9.37 11.64
C ALA A 253 -12.11 9.42 10.18
N ALA A 254 -12.32 8.35 9.40
CA ALA A 254 -11.95 8.30 7.99
C ALA A 254 -12.69 9.38 7.18
N LEU A 255 -14.00 9.49 7.34
CA LEU A 255 -14.79 10.53 6.67
C LEU A 255 -14.32 11.94 7.08
N GLY A 256 -14.20 12.22 8.37
CA GLY A 256 -13.73 13.51 8.87
C GLY A 256 -12.34 13.87 8.36
N ALA A 257 -11.45 12.89 8.27
CA ALA A 257 -10.09 13.09 7.82
C ALA A 257 -9.99 13.20 6.28
N ILE A 258 -10.87 12.53 5.51
CA ILE A 258 -11.05 12.78 4.07
C ILE A 258 -11.45 14.24 3.84
N PHE A 259 -12.50 14.70 4.51
CA PHE A 259 -13.02 16.06 4.31
C PHE A 259 -11.99 17.11 4.73
N THR A 260 -11.34 16.92 5.88
CA THR A 260 -10.28 17.81 6.37
C THR A 260 -9.10 17.84 5.42
N ALA A 261 -8.62 16.68 4.97
CA ALA A 261 -7.50 16.60 4.04
C ALA A 261 -7.84 17.18 2.66
N ALA A 262 -9.07 16.98 2.18
CA ALA A 262 -9.53 17.51 0.90
C ALA A 262 -9.65 19.04 0.97
N TRP A 263 -10.13 19.56 2.09
CA TRP A 263 -10.19 20.99 2.34
C TRP A 263 -8.81 21.62 2.48
N ALA A 264 -7.90 20.99 3.25
CA ALA A 264 -6.51 21.42 3.39
C ALA A 264 -5.78 21.43 2.04
N ALA A 265 -5.97 20.38 1.23
CA ALA A 265 -5.38 20.28 -0.08
C ALA A 265 -5.93 21.34 -1.06
N ARG A 266 -7.22 21.66 -1.01
CA ARG A 266 -7.81 22.79 -1.76
C ARG A 266 -7.20 24.13 -1.33
N ARG A 267 -7.01 24.34 -0.03
CA ARG A 267 -6.41 25.58 0.51
C ARG A 267 -4.93 25.73 0.12
N LEU A 268 -4.15 24.65 0.19
CA LEU A 268 -2.75 24.64 -0.27
C LEU A 268 -2.64 24.93 -1.77
N ALA A 269 -3.56 24.39 -2.57
CA ALA A 269 -3.61 24.66 -4.01
C ALA A 269 -3.99 26.12 -4.34
N GLN A 270 -4.77 26.79 -3.49
CA GLN A 270 -5.15 28.19 -3.65
C GLN A 270 -4.07 29.17 -3.14
N GLY A 271 -3.36 28.83 -2.05
CA GLY A 271 -2.31 29.65 -1.46
C GLY A 271 -0.95 29.59 -2.16
N ALA A 272 -0.77 28.68 -3.12
CA ALA A 272 0.41 28.59 -3.98
C ALA A 272 0.26 29.37 -5.31
N ARG A 273 -0.65 30.35 -5.35
CA ARG A 273 -0.81 31.35 -6.41
C ARG A 273 -0.10 32.64 -6.02
#